data_AF-A0A838QFJ2-F1
#
_entry.id   AF-A0A838QFJ2-F1
#
_cell.length_a   1.000
_cell.length_b   1.000
_cell.length_c   1.000
_cell.angle_alpha   90.00
_cell.angle_beta   90.00
_cell.angle_gamma   90.00
#
_symmetry.space_group_name_H-M   'P 1'
#
loop_
_entity.id
_entity.type
_entity.pdbx_description
1 polymer ?
#
loop_
_entity_poly.entity_id
_entity_poly.type
_entity_poly.pdbx_seq_one_letter_code
_entity_poly.pdbx_strand_id
1 'polypeptide(L)'
;MRRDIPRLADTRFDLLIVGAGIYGACAAWDASLRGLSVAVVDQDDFGAATSANSLRIVHGGLRYLARGDFARMRESIRERSALLRIAPGLVRPLKVLVPTYGLGSKGRLAHAAALALNDLVSLGRNRHLDQNRLIPGGSVVSRDECLGLFPWFESHGLSGGAVWYDAQLRHPERLTLSFLQSAASVGAIPVNYLRVDRLMTGGGIVQGARGTDRLTGAQVDIRSRAVLVAAGPWTGGIVATAAGSGQGRAARRWALAVNMVVARPLSTVALGVQARSGRLQDPVCG
;
A
#
# COMPACT_ATOMS: atom_id res chain seq x y z
N MET A 1 -0.37 22.98 2.44
CA MET A 1 -1.34 22.47 3.43
C MET A 1 -1.05 23.17 4.75
N ARG A 2 -2.08 23.70 5.43
CA ARG A 2 -1.96 24.42 6.70
C ARG A 2 -2.93 23.78 7.69
N ARG A 3 -2.51 23.54 8.93
CA ARG A 3 -3.40 23.08 10.00
C ARG A 3 -4.42 24.19 10.29
N ASP A 4 -5.71 23.87 10.21
CA ASP A 4 -6.82 24.81 10.38
C ASP A 4 -7.84 24.25 11.37
N ILE A 5 -7.46 24.26 12.66
CA ILE A 5 -8.29 23.78 13.76
C ILE A 5 -9.61 24.56 13.90
N PRO A 6 -9.63 25.91 13.82
CA PRO A 6 -10.88 26.67 13.92
C PRO A 6 -11.90 26.24 12.87
N ARG A 7 -11.47 26.05 11.62
CA ARG A 7 -12.38 25.62 10.55
C ARG A 7 -12.96 24.22 10.79
N LEU A 8 -12.25 23.33 11.48
CA LEU A 8 -12.78 22.03 11.89
C LEU A 8 -13.94 22.15 12.90
N ALA A 9 -13.92 23.15 13.77
CA ALA A 9 -14.97 23.39 14.78
C ALA A 9 -16.22 24.06 14.16
N ASP A 10 -15.98 25.02 13.27
CA ASP A 10 -17.03 25.90 12.74
C ASP A 10 -17.80 25.29 11.56
N THR A 11 -17.20 24.31 10.87
CA THR A 11 -17.79 23.69 9.67
C THR A 11 -18.44 22.34 10.01
N ARG A 12 -19.61 22.07 9.42
CA ARG A 12 -20.17 20.72 9.36
C ARG A 12 -19.80 20.08 8.01
N PHE A 13 -18.97 19.04 8.05
CA PHE A 13 -18.47 18.36 6.86
C PHE A 13 -19.45 17.31 6.34
N ASP A 14 -19.38 16.98 5.06
CA ASP A 14 -20.04 15.80 4.51
C ASP A 14 -19.31 14.54 4.99
N LEU A 15 -17.97 14.57 4.99
CA LEU A 15 -17.14 13.44 5.38
C LEU A 15 -16.00 13.86 6.31
N LEU A 16 -15.92 13.22 7.48
CA LEU A 16 -14.74 13.22 8.33
C LEU A 16 -13.97 11.92 8.12
N ILE A 17 -12.68 12.00 7.80
CA ILE A 17 -11.78 10.87 7.66
C ILE A 17 -10.84 10.84 8.85
N VAL A 18 -10.83 9.73 9.60
CA VAL A 18 -9.96 9.52 10.76
C VAL A 18 -8.82 8.58 10.38
N GLY A 19 -7.61 9.12 10.35
CA GLY A 19 -6.39 8.48 9.87
C GLY A 19 -6.02 8.96 8.47
N ALA A 20 -4.83 9.53 8.34
CA ALA A 20 -4.24 10.05 7.10
C ALA A 20 -3.09 9.16 6.59
N GLY A 21 -3.21 7.84 6.80
CA GLY A 21 -2.47 6.84 6.05
C GLY A 21 -2.94 6.78 4.59
N ILE A 22 -2.35 5.89 3.79
CA ILE A 22 -2.63 5.80 2.34
C ILE A 22 -4.12 5.65 2.02
N TYR A 23 -4.87 4.86 2.80
CA TYR A 23 -6.31 4.69 2.57
C TYR A 23 -7.10 5.98 2.84
N GLY A 24 -6.81 6.67 3.96
CA GLY A 24 -7.46 7.94 4.27
C GLY A 24 -7.11 9.03 3.25
N ALA A 25 -5.86 9.07 2.80
CA ALA A 25 -5.40 10.01 1.78
C ALA A 25 -6.09 9.81 0.42
N CYS A 26 -6.16 8.56 -0.06
CA CYS A 26 -6.87 8.24 -1.31
C CYS A 26 -8.37 8.55 -1.20
N ALA A 27 -9.01 8.17 -0.08
CA ALA A 27 -10.42 8.44 0.16
C ALA A 27 -10.71 9.95 0.23
N ALA A 28 -9.82 10.73 0.85
CA ALA A 28 -9.94 12.18 0.90
C ALA A 28 -9.89 12.79 -0.49
N TRP A 29 -8.96 12.34 -1.33
CA TRP A 29 -8.84 12.84 -2.69
C TRP A 29 -10.07 12.50 -3.54
N ASP A 30 -10.51 11.23 -3.54
CA ASP A 30 -11.70 10.81 -4.28
C ASP A 30 -12.97 11.53 -3.81
N ALA A 31 -13.19 11.62 -2.49
CA ALA A 31 -14.36 12.31 -1.93
C ALA A 31 -14.37 13.81 -2.29
N SER A 32 -13.20 14.46 -2.26
CA SER A 32 -13.11 15.89 -2.58
C SER A 32 -13.31 16.15 -4.08
N LEU A 33 -12.81 15.27 -4.95
CA LEU A 33 -13.08 15.35 -6.40
C LEU A 33 -14.56 15.18 -6.75
N ARG A 34 -15.33 14.53 -5.88
CA ARG A 34 -16.80 14.39 -6.00
C ARG A 34 -17.56 15.59 -5.42
N GLY A 35 -16.86 16.63 -4.95
CA GLY A 35 -17.46 17.86 -4.43
C GLY A 35 -17.94 17.78 -2.98
N LEU A 36 -17.54 16.74 -2.23
CA LEU A 36 -17.85 16.66 -0.80
C LEU A 36 -16.98 17.63 0.00
N SER A 37 -17.53 18.23 1.05
CA SER A 37 -16.73 18.90 2.07
C SER A 37 -16.04 17.86 2.96
N VAL A 38 -14.70 17.81 2.93
CA VAL A 38 -13.91 16.75 3.58
C VAL A 38 -12.96 17.33 4.63
N ALA A 39 -13.01 16.76 5.83
CA ALA A 39 -11.98 16.90 6.85
C ALA A 39 -11.18 15.59 6.98
N VAL A 40 -9.87 15.68 7.11
CA VAL A 40 -8.98 14.53 7.34
C VAL A 40 -8.15 14.81 8.59
N VAL A 41 -8.15 13.91 9.55
CA VAL A 41 -7.40 14.10 10.81
C VAL A 41 -6.48 12.92 11.07
N ASP A 42 -5.27 13.19 11.54
CA ASP A 42 -4.31 12.17 11.97
C ASP A 42 -3.73 12.52 13.34
N GLN A 43 -3.53 11.51 14.19
CA GLN A 43 -2.99 11.70 15.52
C GLN A 43 -1.48 11.97 15.51
N ASP A 44 -0.76 11.58 14.47
CA ASP A 44 0.68 11.80 14.29
C ASP A 44 0.91 12.56 12.98
N ASP A 45 2.13 12.51 12.43
CA ASP A 45 2.40 13.06 11.10
C ASP A 45 1.78 12.20 9.98
N PHE A 46 1.50 12.82 8.84
CA PHE A 46 0.80 12.17 7.74
C PHE A 46 1.54 10.94 7.22
N GLY A 47 0.85 9.80 7.20
CA GLY A 47 1.40 8.54 6.69
C GLY A 47 2.48 7.88 7.55
N ALA A 48 2.76 8.37 8.76
CA ALA A 48 3.92 7.99 9.57
C ALA A 48 3.97 6.51 10.03
N ALA A 49 2.84 5.82 10.06
CA ALA A 49 2.75 4.44 10.55
C ALA A 49 2.97 3.40 9.43
N THR A 50 2.04 2.45 9.26
CA THR A 50 2.16 1.34 8.31
C THR A 50 2.36 1.81 6.86
N SER A 51 1.84 2.98 6.49
CA SER A 51 2.00 3.51 5.13
C SER A 51 3.46 3.84 4.80
N ALA A 52 4.25 4.33 5.75
CA ALA A 52 5.68 4.54 5.58
C ALA A 52 6.49 3.23 5.64
N ASN A 53 6.05 2.25 6.44
CA ASN A 53 6.72 0.96 6.59
C ASN A 53 6.13 -0.12 5.66
N SER A 54 6.53 -0.08 4.39
CA SER A 54 6.15 -1.08 3.37
C SER A 54 7.38 -1.69 2.68
N LEU A 55 7.16 -2.74 1.89
CA LEU A 55 8.17 -3.31 0.99
C LEU A 55 8.52 -2.38 -0.19
N ARG A 56 7.84 -1.24 -0.32
CA ARG A 56 8.08 -0.26 -1.39
C ARG A 56 7.85 -0.83 -2.80
N ILE A 57 6.96 -1.81 -2.93
CA ILE A 57 6.59 -2.45 -4.19
C ILE A 57 5.08 -2.31 -4.41
N VAL A 58 4.70 -1.92 -5.62
CA VAL A 58 3.32 -1.97 -6.11
C VAL A 58 3.23 -3.21 -7.02
N HIS A 59 2.72 -4.30 -6.46
CA HIS A 59 2.73 -5.60 -7.13
C HIS A 59 1.49 -5.84 -8.00
N GLY A 60 1.66 -6.58 -9.10
CA GLY A 60 0.60 -7.08 -9.96
C GLY A 60 -0.08 -8.34 -9.43
N GLY A 61 0.36 -8.86 -8.27
CA GLY A 61 -0.33 -9.95 -7.60
C GLY A 61 -0.02 -11.33 -8.16
N LEU A 62 1.21 -11.58 -8.64
CA LEU A 62 1.65 -12.89 -9.12
C LEU A 62 1.36 -14.02 -8.13
N ARG A 63 1.38 -13.74 -6.82
CA ARG A 63 1.01 -14.69 -5.75
C ARG A 63 -0.40 -15.24 -5.84
N TYR A 64 -1.33 -14.48 -6.41
CA TYR A 64 -2.73 -14.88 -6.54
C TYR A 64 -2.91 -15.94 -7.63
N LEU A 65 -1.95 -16.03 -8.57
CA LEU A 65 -1.92 -17.04 -9.62
C LEU A 65 -1.93 -18.46 -9.05
N ALA A 66 -1.13 -18.71 -8.01
CA ALA A 66 -1.04 -20.01 -7.36
C ALA A 66 -2.34 -20.47 -6.70
N ARG A 67 -3.25 -19.53 -6.41
CA ARG A 67 -4.58 -19.81 -5.84
C ARG A 67 -5.70 -19.69 -6.88
N GLY A 68 -5.39 -19.38 -8.14
CA GLY A 68 -6.38 -19.13 -9.19
C GLY A 68 -7.23 -17.86 -8.99
N ASP A 69 -6.81 -16.92 -8.14
CA ASP A 69 -7.56 -15.69 -7.84
C ASP A 69 -7.28 -14.60 -8.90
N PHE A 70 -7.76 -14.87 -10.11
CA PHE A 70 -7.55 -13.99 -11.27
C PHE A 70 -8.28 -12.65 -11.16
N ALA A 71 -9.37 -12.59 -10.38
CA ALA A 71 -10.09 -11.34 -10.15
C ALA A 71 -9.23 -10.35 -9.37
N ARG A 72 -8.68 -10.77 -8.23
CA ARG A 72 -7.78 -9.94 -7.41
C ARG A 72 -6.46 -9.63 -8.10
N MET A 73 -5.96 -10.56 -8.92
CA MET A 73 -4.78 -10.32 -9.76
C MET A 73 -5.04 -9.20 -10.77
N ARG A 74 -6.15 -9.24 -11.49
CA ARG A 74 -6.52 -8.19 -12.46
C ARG A 74 -6.75 -6.84 -11.79
N GLU A 75 -7.36 -6.81 -10.60
CA GLU A 75 -7.49 -5.60 -9.79
C GLU A 75 -6.10 -5.02 -9.45
N SER A 76 -5.20 -5.85 -8.92
CA SER A 76 -3.83 -5.44 -8.59
C SER A 76 -3.05 -4.90 -9.80
N ILE A 77 -3.21 -5.53 -10.97
CA ILE A 77 -2.59 -5.10 -12.22
C ILE A 77 -3.13 -3.72 -12.64
N ARG A 78 -4.45 -3.52 -12.59
CA ARG A 78 -5.10 -2.25 -12.95
C ARG A 78 -4.65 -1.11 -12.03
N GLU A 79 -4.61 -1.35 -10.73
CA GLU A 79 -4.17 -0.35 -9.75
C GLU A 79 -2.68 -0.03 -9.89
N ARG A 80 -1.82 -1.03 -10.16
CA ARG A 80 -0.41 -0.79 -10.48
C ARG A 80 -0.25 0.12 -11.71
N SER A 81 -1.01 -0.15 -12.77
CA SER A 81 -1.01 0.69 -13.97
C SER A 81 -1.58 2.08 -13.72
N ALA A 82 -2.60 2.22 -12.86
CA ALA A 82 -3.12 3.51 -12.44
C ALA A 82 -2.05 4.32 -11.71
N LEU A 83 -1.34 3.73 -10.74
CA LEU A 83 -0.27 4.39 -10.00
C LEU A 83 0.93 4.78 -10.87
N LEU A 84 1.32 3.96 -11.85
CA LEU A 84 2.34 4.31 -12.86
C LEU A 84 1.92 5.52 -13.71
N ARG A 85 0.61 5.76 -13.88
CA ARG A 85 0.07 6.87 -14.65
C ARG A 85 -0.04 8.14 -13.82
N ILE A 86 -0.62 8.05 -12.62
CA ILE A 86 -0.94 9.23 -11.80
C ILE A 86 0.22 9.70 -10.92
N ALA A 87 1.19 8.82 -10.62
CA ALA A 87 2.33 9.14 -9.76
C ALA A 87 3.69 8.83 -10.44
N PRO A 88 3.94 9.36 -11.65
CA PRO A 88 5.06 8.95 -12.50
C PRO A 88 6.46 9.27 -11.95
N GLY A 89 6.57 10.27 -11.08
CA GLY A 89 7.82 10.60 -10.39
C GLY A 89 8.10 9.73 -9.16
N LEU A 90 7.13 8.93 -8.72
CA LEU A 90 7.20 8.13 -7.48
C LEU A 90 7.16 6.63 -7.74
N VAL A 91 6.50 6.22 -8.82
CA VAL A 91 6.26 4.82 -9.19
C VAL A 91 6.91 4.54 -10.54
N ARG A 92 7.72 3.49 -10.60
CA ARG A 92 8.46 3.10 -11.82
C ARG A 92 8.52 1.58 -11.96
N PRO A 93 8.69 1.04 -13.19
CA PRO A 93 8.89 -0.39 -13.37
C PRO A 93 10.04 -0.96 -12.53
N LEU A 94 9.86 -2.16 -12.01
CA LEU A 94 10.81 -2.91 -11.21
C LEU A 94 11.00 -4.29 -11.82
N LYS A 95 12.21 -4.58 -12.28
CA LYS A 95 12.60 -5.94 -12.69
C LYS A 95 12.85 -6.78 -11.43
N VAL A 96 12.28 -7.97 -11.38
CA VAL A 96 12.43 -8.92 -10.27
C VAL A 96 12.96 -10.25 -10.82
N LEU A 97 13.92 -10.85 -10.13
CA LEU A 97 14.47 -12.18 -10.39
C LEU A 97 14.19 -13.09 -9.19
N VAL A 98 13.76 -14.32 -9.45
CA VAL A 98 13.73 -15.42 -8.47
C VAL A 98 14.50 -16.61 -9.05
N PRO A 99 15.46 -17.21 -8.32
CA PRO A 99 16.18 -18.38 -8.78
C PRO A 99 15.26 -19.60 -8.83
N THR A 100 15.41 -20.42 -9.87
CA THR A 100 14.64 -21.68 -10.03
C THR A 100 15.53 -22.88 -9.75
N TYR A 101 14.98 -23.92 -9.11
CA TYR A 101 15.74 -25.10 -8.71
C TYR A 101 15.06 -26.39 -9.16
N GLY A 102 15.87 -27.33 -9.63
CA GLY A 102 15.42 -28.64 -10.11
C GLY A 102 14.54 -28.58 -11.36
N LEU A 103 13.81 -29.67 -11.59
CA LEU A 103 13.00 -29.92 -12.80
C LEU A 103 11.49 -29.95 -12.52
N GLY A 104 11.06 -29.90 -11.25
CA GLY A 104 9.65 -29.98 -10.84
C GLY A 104 8.93 -28.62 -10.83
N SER A 105 7.97 -28.44 -9.92
CA SER A 105 7.19 -27.20 -9.77
C SER A 105 8.04 -25.95 -9.47
N LYS A 106 9.23 -26.12 -8.90
CA LYS A 106 10.23 -25.07 -8.66
C LYS A 106 11.22 -24.88 -9.81
N GLY A 107 11.10 -25.68 -10.86
CA GLY A 107 11.99 -25.69 -12.01
C GLY A 107 11.65 -24.60 -13.03
N ARG A 108 12.60 -24.34 -13.92
CA ARG A 108 12.53 -23.30 -14.95
C ARG A 108 11.28 -23.39 -15.84
N LEU A 109 10.91 -24.60 -16.28
CA LEU A 109 9.75 -24.79 -17.17
C LEU A 109 8.41 -24.48 -16.48
N ALA A 110 8.25 -24.88 -15.22
CA ALA A 110 7.05 -24.57 -14.45
C ALA A 110 6.88 -23.05 -14.27
N HIS A 111 7.99 -22.33 -14.00
CA HIS A 111 7.95 -20.88 -13.91
C HIS A 111 7.71 -20.21 -15.27
N ALA A 112 8.24 -20.76 -16.37
CA ALA A 112 7.93 -20.25 -17.72
C ALA A 112 6.42 -20.31 -17.99
N ALA A 113 5.75 -21.43 -17.66
CA ALA A 113 4.31 -21.56 -17.79
C ALA A 113 3.54 -20.57 -16.89
N ALA A 114 3.97 -20.40 -15.63
CA ALA A 114 3.36 -19.44 -14.71
C ALA A 114 3.50 -17.98 -15.20
N LEU A 115 4.67 -17.61 -15.74
CA LEU A 115 4.91 -16.29 -16.30
C LEU A 115 4.09 -16.03 -17.57
N ALA A 116 3.96 -17.03 -18.45
CA ALA A 116 3.11 -16.95 -19.62
C ALA A 116 1.63 -16.74 -19.23
N LEU A 117 1.15 -17.47 -18.21
CA LEU A 117 -0.21 -17.27 -17.70
C LEU A 117 -0.38 -15.90 -17.03
N ASN A 118 0.62 -15.43 -16.27
CA ASN A 118 0.63 -14.08 -15.72
C ASN A 118 0.52 -13.02 -16.83
N ASP A 119 1.25 -13.19 -17.93
CA ASP A 119 1.22 -12.27 -19.06
C ASP A 119 -0.15 -12.27 -19.77
N LEU A 120 -0.78 -13.43 -19.90
CA LEU A 120 -2.14 -13.57 -20.41
C LEU A 120 -3.17 -12.85 -19.52
N VAL A 121 -3.10 -13.04 -18.20
CA VAL A 121 -3.99 -12.36 -17.24
C VAL A 121 -3.73 -10.85 -17.21
N SER A 122 -2.49 -10.45 -17.51
CA SER A 122 -2.04 -9.07 -17.55
C SER A 122 -2.24 -8.36 -18.88
N LEU A 123 -2.99 -8.94 -19.82
CA LEU A 123 -3.30 -8.28 -21.08
C LEU A 123 -3.90 -6.88 -20.83
N GLY A 124 -3.33 -5.87 -21.47
CA GLY A 124 -3.71 -4.47 -21.27
C GLY A 124 -3.05 -3.76 -20.07
N ARG A 125 -2.14 -4.40 -19.32
CA ARG A 125 -1.39 -3.75 -18.21
C ARG A 125 -0.68 -2.46 -18.61
N ASN A 126 -0.36 -2.30 -19.89
CA ASN A 126 0.38 -1.16 -20.43
C ASN A 126 -0.51 -0.11 -21.09
N ARG A 127 -1.85 -0.25 -21.00
CA ARG A 127 -2.77 0.70 -21.62
C ARG A 127 -2.62 2.09 -20.98
N HIS A 128 -2.43 3.11 -21.80
CA HIS A 128 -2.25 4.50 -21.38
C HIS A 128 -1.02 4.73 -20.48
N LEU A 129 0.05 3.94 -20.66
CA LEU A 129 1.34 4.18 -20.02
C LEU A 129 2.34 4.73 -21.03
N ASP A 130 3.18 5.66 -20.56
CA ASP A 130 4.32 6.17 -21.31
C ASP A 130 5.35 5.05 -21.53
N GLN A 131 6.16 5.15 -22.60
CA GLN A 131 7.11 4.10 -23.00
C GLN A 131 8.09 3.71 -21.89
N ASN A 132 8.55 4.67 -21.08
CA ASN A 132 9.47 4.43 -19.97
C ASN A 132 8.80 3.86 -18.70
N ARG A 133 7.49 3.62 -18.73
CA ARG A 133 6.69 3.07 -17.61
C ARG A 133 6.01 1.76 -17.95
N LEU A 134 6.25 1.23 -19.14
CA LEU A 134 5.73 -0.06 -19.55
C LEU A 134 6.24 -1.15 -18.60
N ILE A 135 5.38 -2.13 -18.33
CA ILE A 135 5.67 -3.36 -17.62
C ILE A 135 5.87 -4.47 -18.66
N PRO A 136 7.12 -4.90 -18.92
CA PRO A 136 7.41 -5.96 -19.86
C PRO A 136 6.82 -7.32 -19.45
N GLY A 137 6.84 -8.26 -20.40
CA GLY A 137 6.55 -9.67 -20.15
C GLY A 137 7.55 -10.34 -19.23
N GLY A 138 7.09 -11.41 -18.58
CA GLY A 138 7.96 -12.29 -17.81
C GLY A 138 8.80 -13.20 -18.73
N SER A 139 9.96 -13.62 -18.27
CA SER A 139 10.82 -14.55 -18.99
C SER A 139 11.59 -15.45 -18.04
N VAL A 140 12.19 -16.52 -18.58
CA VAL A 140 13.10 -17.36 -17.82
C VAL A 140 14.52 -17.23 -18.36
N VAL A 141 15.48 -17.09 -17.45
CA VAL A 141 16.91 -17.00 -17.74
C VAL A 141 17.61 -18.32 -17.45
N SER A 142 18.71 -18.56 -18.15
CA SER A 142 19.59 -19.71 -17.93
C SER A 142 20.30 -19.64 -16.57
N ARG A 143 20.92 -20.76 -16.18
CA ARG A 143 21.77 -20.83 -14.99
C ARG A 143 22.91 -19.82 -15.03
N ASP A 144 23.57 -19.70 -16.17
CA ASP A 144 24.74 -18.84 -16.33
C ASP A 144 24.34 -17.36 -16.28
N GLU A 145 23.23 -16.98 -16.90
CA GLU A 145 22.66 -15.63 -16.75
C GLU A 145 22.28 -15.31 -15.30
N CYS A 146 21.70 -16.30 -14.60
CA CYS A 146 21.30 -16.16 -13.19
C CYS A 146 22.52 -15.93 -12.28
N LEU A 147 23.58 -16.74 -12.46
CA LEU A 147 24.85 -16.62 -11.73
C LEU A 147 25.65 -15.37 -12.13
N GLY A 148 25.53 -14.92 -13.38
CA GLY A 148 26.11 -13.65 -13.84
C GLY A 148 25.49 -12.43 -13.15
N LEU A 149 24.19 -12.49 -12.82
CA LEU A 149 23.51 -11.44 -12.06
C LEU A 149 23.78 -11.55 -10.56
N PHE A 150 23.83 -12.77 -10.02
CA PHE A 150 24.02 -13.04 -8.59
C PHE A 150 24.94 -14.25 -8.39
N PRO A 151 26.27 -14.03 -8.26
CA PRO A 151 27.24 -15.12 -8.12
C PRO A 151 27.11 -15.95 -6.83
N TRP A 152 26.35 -15.45 -5.84
CA TRP A 152 26.24 -16.04 -4.51
C TRP A 152 25.06 -17.01 -4.36
N PHE A 153 24.33 -17.30 -5.44
CA PHE A 153 23.30 -18.33 -5.41
C PHE A 153 23.90 -19.72 -5.16
N GLU A 154 23.12 -20.56 -4.49
CA GLU A 154 23.46 -21.96 -4.32
C GLU A 154 23.51 -22.61 -5.70
N SER A 155 24.70 -23.00 -6.12
CA SER A 155 24.91 -23.51 -7.49
C SER A 155 24.34 -24.92 -7.67
N HIS A 156 24.19 -25.67 -6.57
CA HIS A 156 23.66 -27.02 -6.58
C HIS A 156 22.15 -27.01 -6.82
N GLY A 157 21.70 -27.73 -7.86
CA GLY A 157 20.29 -27.81 -8.22
C GLY A 157 19.71 -26.56 -8.89
N LEU A 158 20.48 -25.47 -9.05
CA LEU A 158 20.04 -24.27 -9.75
C LEU A 158 19.78 -24.57 -11.23
N SER A 159 18.52 -24.41 -11.67
CA SER A 159 18.11 -24.64 -13.06
C SER A 159 18.02 -23.36 -13.90
N GLY A 160 18.08 -22.18 -13.26
CA GLY A 160 17.99 -20.88 -13.92
C GLY A 160 17.35 -19.82 -13.03
N GLY A 161 16.58 -18.94 -13.64
CA GLY A 161 15.79 -17.95 -12.90
C GLY A 161 14.52 -17.54 -13.65
N ALA A 162 13.52 -17.08 -12.91
CA ALA A 162 12.32 -16.46 -13.42
C ALA A 162 12.41 -14.94 -13.23
N VAL A 163 12.17 -14.21 -14.32
CA VAL A 163 12.18 -12.75 -14.36
C VAL A 163 10.77 -12.27 -14.62
N TRP A 164 10.30 -11.33 -13.81
CA TRP A 164 9.07 -10.58 -14.09
C TRP A 164 9.23 -9.12 -13.73
N TYR A 165 8.17 -8.36 -13.99
CA TYR A 165 8.14 -6.93 -13.75
C TYR A 165 6.94 -6.54 -12.88
N ASP A 166 7.24 -5.79 -11.82
CA ASP A 166 6.32 -5.08 -10.96
C ASP A 166 6.61 -3.58 -11.01
N ALA A 167 6.15 -2.79 -10.03
CA ALA A 167 6.57 -1.41 -9.88
C ALA A 167 7.18 -1.15 -8.51
N GLN A 168 8.20 -0.29 -8.47
CA GLN A 168 8.84 0.20 -7.26
C GLN A 168 8.20 1.54 -6.87
N LEU A 169 7.84 1.66 -5.59
CA LEU A 169 7.46 2.89 -4.92
C LEU A 169 8.58 3.30 -3.96
N ARG A 170 9.52 4.13 -4.41
CA ARG A 170 10.71 4.46 -3.59
C ARG A 170 10.38 5.22 -2.30
N HIS A 171 9.36 6.07 -2.37
CA HIS A 171 8.98 7.03 -1.35
C HIS A 171 7.48 6.92 -1.04
N PRO A 172 7.05 5.88 -0.31
CA PRO A 172 5.64 5.71 0.04
C PRO A 172 5.08 6.91 0.83
N GLU A 173 5.90 7.54 1.67
CA GLU A 173 5.57 8.76 2.39
C GLU A 173 5.20 9.92 1.44
N ARG A 174 5.96 10.09 0.35
CA ARG A 174 5.69 11.14 -0.65
C ARG A 174 4.43 10.84 -1.44
N LEU A 175 4.11 9.57 -1.69
CA LEU A 175 2.88 9.19 -2.36
C LEU A 175 1.66 9.55 -1.50
N THR A 176 1.65 9.15 -0.22
CA THR A 176 0.58 9.51 0.72
C THR A 176 0.43 11.03 0.81
N LEU A 177 1.54 11.76 0.92
CA LEU A 177 1.51 13.22 0.97
C LEU A 177 0.95 13.84 -0.32
N SER A 178 1.27 13.28 -1.49
CA SER A 178 0.78 13.77 -2.78
C SER A 178 -0.74 13.64 -2.89
N PHE A 179 -1.32 12.55 -2.39
CA PHE A 179 -2.78 12.40 -2.31
C PHE A 179 -3.42 13.45 -1.40
N LEU A 180 -2.86 13.66 -0.19
CA LEU A 180 -3.38 14.68 0.73
C LEU A 180 -3.24 16.09 0.19
N GLN A 181 -2.12 16.41 -0.47
CA GLN A 181 -1.92 17.70 -1.13
C GLN A 181 -2.91 17.90 -2.27
N SER A 182 -3.17 16.85 -3.05
CA SER A 182 -4.16 16.89 -4.13
C SER A 182 -5.57 17.10 -3.57
N ALA A 183 -5.94 16.39 -2.50
CA ALA A 183 -7.20 16.61 -1.79
C ALA A 183 -7.33 18.04 -1.25
N ALA A 184 -6.27 18.57 -0.63
CA ALA A 184 -6.26 19.93 -0.11
C ALA A 184 -6.37 20.98 -1.21
N SER A 185 -5.79 20.74 -2.39
CA SER A 185 -5.88 21.65 -3.54
C SER A 185 -7.31 21.83 -4.08
N VAL A 186 -8.18 20.86 -3.80
CA VAL A 186 -9.62 20.89 -4.15
C VAL A 186 -10.51 21.11 -2.92
N GLY A 187 -9.95 21.57 -1.79
CA GLY A 187 -10.70 22.07 -0.64
C GLY A 187 -10.78 21.16 0.59
N ALA A 188 -10.19 19.97 0.58
CA ALA A 188 -10.10 19.15 1.79
C ALA A 188 -9.28 19.84 2.89
N ILE A 189 -9.61 19.54 4.15
CA ILE A 189 -8.91 20.11 5.32
C ILE A 189 -8.14 18.98 6.04
N PRO A 190 -6.88 18.73 5.67
CA PRO A 190 -6.02 17.79 6.38
C PRO A 190 -5.36 18.45 7.60
N VAL A 191 -5.47 17.80 8.76
CA VAL A 191 -4.87 18.23 10.03
C VAL A 191 -4.15 17.05 10.69
N ASN A 192 -2.82 17.13 10.78
CA ASN A 192 -2.01 16.20 11.56
C ASN A 192 -1.93 16.63 13.04
N TYR A 193 -1.42 15.72 13.89
CA TYR A 193 -1.32 15.88 15.33
C TYR A 193 -2.65 16.18 16.05
N LEU A 194 -3.77 15.71 15.48
CA LEU A 194 -5.10 15.80 16.06
C LEU A 194 -5.65 14.39 16.29
N ARG A 195 -5.60 13.93 17.54
CA ARG A 195 -6.05 12.57 17.90
C ARG A 195 -7.54 12.56 18.10
N VAL A 196 -8.26 11.69 17.38
CA VAL A 196 -9.67 11.41 17.68
C VAL A 196 -9.76 10.56 18.93
N ASP A 197 -10.40 11.09 19.98
CA ASP A 197 -10.56 10.41 21.26
C ASP A 197 -11.85 9.57 21.28
N ARG A 198 -12.93 10.07 20.66
CA ARG A 198 -14.20 9.34 20.54
C ARG A 198 -15.03 9.81 19.36
N LEU A 199 -15.84 8.90 18.83
CA LEU A 199 -16.92 9.24 17.90
C LEU A 199 -18.09 9.88 18.66
N MET A 200 -18.68 10.93 18.08
CA MET A 200 -19.86 11.58 18.63
C MET A 200 -21.10 10.93 18.04
N THR A 201 -22.04 10.51 18.88
CA THR A 201 -23.29 9.85 18.47
C THR A 201 -24.50 10.57 19.06
N GLY A 202 -25.61 10.57 18.33
CA GLY A 202 -26.89 11.10 18.78
C GLY A 202 -28.03 10.50 17.99
N GLY A 203 -29.09 10.03 18.67
CA GLY A 203 -30.22 9.34 18.00
C GLY A 203 -29.82 8.04 17.30
N GLY A 204 -28.78 7.34 17.78
CA GLY A 204 -28.28 6.10 17.18
C GLY A 204 -27.40 6.28 15.94
N ILE A 205 -27.14 7.51 15.50
CA ILE A 205 -26.29 7.81 14.34
C ILE A 205 -25.02 8.56 14.76
N VAL A 206 -23.93 8.35 14.00
CA VAL A 206 -22.68 9.09 14.17
C VAL A 206 -22.85 10.50 13.62
N GLN A 207 -22.41 11.50 14.37
CA GLN A 207 -22.54 12.93 14.04
C GLN A 207 -21.20 13.65 13.89
N GLY A 208 -20.09 12.92 14.03
CA GLY A 208 -18.74 13.46 13.98
C GLY A 208 -17.80 12.79 14.97
N ALA A 209 -16.79 13.52 15.44
CA ALA A 209 -15.85 13.05 16.43
C ALA A 209 -15.33 14.19 17.32
N ARG A 210 -14.99 13.84 18.57
CA ARG A 210 -14.21 14.70 19.45
C ARG A 210 -12.75 14.30 19.35
N GLY A 211 -11.87 15.29 19.21
CA GLY A 211 -10.43 15.07 19.21
C GLY A 211 -9.66 16.06 20.08
N THR A 212 -8.41 15.70 20.37
CA THR A 212 -7.45 16.51 21.13
C THR A 212 -6.28 16.89 20.22
N ASP A 213 -6.02 18.19 20.08
CA ASP A 213 -4.82 18.70 19.42
C ASP A 213 -3.62 18.39 20.31
N ARG A 214 -2.72 17.53 19.83
CA ARG A 214 -1.57 17.07 20.61
C ARG A 214 -0.48 18.12 20.74
N LEU A 215 -0.54 19.21 19.96
CA LEU A 215 0.42 20.31 20.09
C LEU A 215 0.02 21.30 21.19
N THR A 216 -1.27 21.45 21.46
CA THR A 216 -1.80 22.48 22.38
C THR A 216 -2.56 21.89 23.59
N GLY A 217 -3.00 20.65 23.50
CA GLY A 217 -3.90 20.02 24.46
C GLY A 217 -5.37 20.41 24.30
N ALA A 218 -5.71 21.31 23.37
CA ALA A 218 -7.07 21.78 23.17
C ALA A 218 -7.97 20.67 22.59
N GLN A 219 -9.22 20.63 23.03
CA GLN A 219 -10.24 19.74 22.47
C GLN A 219 -11.02 20.45 21.37
N VAL A 220 -11.42 19.68 20.35
CA VAL A 220 -12.25 20.14 19.25
C VAL A 220 -13.33 19.12 18.92
N ASP A 221 -14.54 19.61 18.71
CA ASP A 221 -15.65 18.82 18.19
C ASP A 221 -15.77 19.05 16.68
N ILE A 222 -15.61 17.98 15.92
CA ILE A 222 -15.66 18.01 14.45
C ILE A 222 -17.00 17.40 14.04
N ARG A 223 -17.88 18.20 13.46
CA ARG A 223 -19.22 17.77 13.04
C ARG A 223 -19.19 17.26 11.60
N SER A 224 -19.81 16.11 11.34
CA SER A 224 -19.93 15.59 9.97
C SER A 224 -21.23 14.81 9.73
N ARG A 225 -21.55 14.57 8.45
CA ARG A 225 -22.67 13.69 8.04
C ARG A 225 -22.26 12.21 8.02
N ALA A 226 -21.01 11.93 7.68
CA ALA A 226 -20.42 10.59 7.73
C ALA A 226 -19.01 10.64 8.33
N VAL A 227 -18.57 9.51 8.88
CA VAL A 227 -17.20 9.32 9.39
C VAL A 227 -16.61 8.05 8.78
N LEU A 228 -15.46 8.18 8.11
CA LEU A 228 -14.65 7.06 7.64
C LEU A 228 -13.48 6.84 8.60
N VAL A 229 -13.43 5.68 9.26
CA VAL A 229 -12.32 5.32 10.15
C VAL A 229 -11.24 4.55 9.38
N ALA A 230 -10.29 5.28 8.80
CA ALA A 230 -9.14 4.76 8.06
C ALA A 230 -7.86 4.68 8.91
N ALA A 231 -8.00 4.48 10.23
CA ALA A 231 -6.90 4.52 11.21
C ALA A 231 -6.09 3.20 11.30
N GLY A 232 -6.07 2.37 10.25
CA GLY A 232 -5.28 1.14 10.17
C GLY A 232 -5.39 0.24 11.43
N PRO A 233 -4.30 0.03 12.17
CA PRO A 233 -4.34 -0.77 13.39
C PRO A 233 -5.26 -0.24 14.50
N TRP A 234 -5.45 1.08 14.57
CA TRP A 234 -6.25 1.75 15.61
C TRP A 234 -7.75 1.78 15.32
N THR A 235 -8.18 1.39 14.11
CA THR A 235 -9.60 1.43 13.69
C THR A 235 -10.54 0.77 14.69
N GLY A 236 -10.19 -0.40 15.22
CA GLY A 236 -11.06 -1.12 16.16
C GLY A 236 -11.32 -0.35 17.47
N GLY A 237 -10.30 0.32 18.00
CA GLY A 237 -10.42 1.13 19.21
C GLY A 237 -11.32 2.35 19.01
N ILE A 238 -11.15 3.05 17.88
CA ILE A 238 -11.96 4.23 17.55
C ILE A 238 -13.42 3.84 17.31
N VAL A 239 -13.69 2.78 16.55
CA VAL A 239 -15.05 2.32 16.27
C VAL A 239 -15.77 1.89 17.56
N ALA A 240 -15.08 1.26 18.50
CA ALA A 240 -15.68 0.85 19.78
C ALA A 240 -16.20 2.02 20.61
N THR A 241 -15.63 3.23 20.45
CA THR A 241 -16.09 4.43 21.18
C THR A 241 -17.52 4.85 20.81
N ALA A 242 -17.99 4.53 19.59
CA ALA A 242 -19.36 4.83 19.17
C ALA A 242 -20.40 3.98 19.91
N ALA A 243 -20.02 2.78 20.35
CA ALA A 243 -20.92 1.82 21.00
C ALA A 243 -21.00 2.00 22.53
N GLY A 244 -20.40 3.05 23.10
CA GLY A 244 -20.37 3.29 24.56
C GLY A 244 -19.59 2.24 25.36
N SER A 245 -19.00 1.25 24.69
CA SER A 245 -18.21 0.18 25.29
C SER A 245 -16.78 0.67 25.42
N GLY A 246 -16.43 1.15 26.62
CA GLY A 246 -15.14 1.75 26.96
C GLY A 246 -13.91 0.84 26.86
N GLN A 247 -13.92 -0.23 26.07
CA GLN A 247 -12.77 -1.08 25.78
C GLN A 247 -13.03 -1.85 24.47
N GLY A 248 -12.50 -1.34 23.36
CA GLY A 248 -12.50 -2.03 22.08
C GLY A 248 -11.63 -3.29 22.14
N ARG A 249 -12.27 -4.45 22.30
CA ARG A 249 -11.60 -5.75 22.34
C ARG A 249 -11.25 -6.21 20.93
N ALA A 250 -9.96 -6.17 20.60
CA ALA A 250 -9.30 -7.19 19.78
C ALA A 250 -7.77 -7.05 19.92
N ALA A 251 -7.14 -7.99 20.63
CA ALA A 251 -5.69 -8.19 20.53
C ALA A 251 -5.39 -8.61 19.09
N ARG A 252 -4.98 -7.66 18.25
CA ARG A 252 -4.54 -7.97 16.89
C ARG A 252 -3.20 -8.69 16.97
N ARG A 253 -3.09 -9.84 16.30
CA ARG A 253 -1.80 -10.44 15.99
C ARG A 253 -1.09 -9.50 15.03
N TRP A 254 -0.05 -8.84 15.52
CA TRP A 254 0.80 -8.00 14.70
C TRP A 254 1.73 -8.87 13.87
N ALA A 255 1.71 -8.68 12.57
CA ALA A 255 2.77 -9.18 11.71
C ALA A 255 3.85 -8.10 11.65
N LEU A 256 5.00 -8.36 12.28
CA LEU A 256 6.15 -7.47 12.19
C LEU A 256 6.86 -7.69 10.85
N ALA A 257 7.15 -6.59 10.16
CA ALA A 257 8.02 -6.58 8.99
C ALA A 257 9.15 -5.57 9.23
N VAL A 258 10.38 -5.98 8.91
CA VAL A 258 11.60 -5.17 9.06
C VAL A 258 12.23 -4.99 7.69
N ASN A 259 12.61 -3.75 7.37
CA ASN A 259 13.39 -3.42 6.20
C ASN A 259 14.81 -3.05 6.65
N MET A 260 15.83 -3.66 6.06
CA MET A 260 17.24 -3.32 6.32
C MET A 260 17.81 -2.57 5.11
N VAL A 261 18.51 -1.47 5.37
CA VAL A 261 19.19 -0.68 4.35
C VAL A 261 20.69 -0.82 4.54
N VAL A 262 21.40 -1.10 3.45
CA VAL A 262 22.86 -1.21 3.42
C VAL A 262 23.45 -0.14 2.52
N ALA A 263 24.67 0.31 2.81
CA ALA A 263 25.32 1.40 2.07
C ALA A 263 25.68 1.03 0.62
N ARG A 264 25.89 -0.26 0.34
CA ARG A 264 26.29 -0.74 -0.99
C ARG A 264 25.09 -1.22 -1.81
N PRO A 265 24.98 -0.86 -3.10
CA PRO A 265 24.01 -1.48 -3.99
C PRO A 265 24.35 -2.97 -4.14
N LEU A 266 23.39 -3.85 -3.90
CA LEU A 266 23.57 -5.29 -4.04
C LEU A 266 23.25 -5.78 -5.46
N SER A 267 22.34 -5.11 -6.17
CA SER A 267 21.95 -5.46 -7.54
C SER A 267 21.21 -4.32 -8.25
N THR A 268 21.15 -4.40 -9.58
CA THR A 268 20.31 -3.59 -10.45
C THR A 268 18.89 -4.16 -10.62
N VAL A 269 18.64 -5.36 -10.09
CA VAL A 269 17.37 -6.10 -10.15
C VAL A 269 16.91 -6.43 -8.73
N ALA A 270 15.61 -6.38 -8.48
CA ALA A 270 15.07 -6.87 -7.21
C ALA A 270 15.17 -8.40 -7.15
N LEU A 271 15.48 -8.91 -5.98
CA LEU A 271 15.68 -10.34 -5.77
C LEU A 271 14.62 -10.89 -4.82
N GLY A 272 13.88 -11.90 -5.26
CA GLY A 272 13.07 -12.73 -4.38
C GLY A 272 13.84 -13.99 -3.99
N VAL A 273 13.92 -14.29 -2.69
CA VAL A 273 14.62 -15.47 -2.16
C VAL A 273 13.78 -16.15 -1.09
N GLN A 274 13.94 -17.47 -1.00
CA GLN A 274 13.34 -18.28 0.06
C GLN A 274 14.21 -18.23 1.32
N ALA A 275 13.60 -18.03 2.49
CA ALA A 275 14.29 -18.20 3.76
C ALA A 275 14.56 -19.68 4.02
N ARG A 276 15.77 -20.03 4.49
CA ARG A 276 16.14 -21.42 4.82
C ARG A 276 15.30 -22.05 5.95
N SER A 277 14.63 -21.23 6.77
CA SER A 277 13.93 -21.64 8.00
C SER A 277 12.43 -21.32 8.03
N GLY A 278 11.82 -20.97 6.89
CA GLY A 278 10.41 -20.55 6.85
C GLY A 278 9.40 -21.69 7.04
N ARG A 279 8.46 -21.53 7.98
CA ARG A 279 7.26 -22.40 8.15
C ARG A 279 6.13 -22.10 7.14
N LEU A 280 6.28 -21.09 6.28
CA LEU A 280 5.25 -20.67 5.34
C LEU A 280 5.71 -20.95 3.91
N GLN A 281 4.92 -21.74 3.19
CA GLN A 281 5.04 -21.88 1.74
C GLN A 281 4.48 -20.60 1.09
N ASP A 282 5.34 -19.66 0.71
CA ASP A 282 4.95 -18.56 -0.16
C ASP A 282 5.09 -19.04 -1.61
N PRO A 283 4.02 -19.18 -2.39
CA PRO A 283 4.12 -19.73 -3.74
C PRO A 283 4.94 -18.85 -4.73
N VAL A 284 5.31 -17.61 -4.37
CA VAL A 284 6.13 -16.73 -5.21
C VAL A 284 7.61 -16.76 -4.84
N CYS A 285 7.92 -16.77 -3.55
CA CYS A 285 9.31 -16.77 -3.05
C CYS A 285 9.74 -18.10 -2.45
N GLY A 286 8.86 -19.11 -2.43
CA GLY A 286 9.01 -20.37 -1.73
C GLY A 286 8.51 -20.33 -0.30
#